data_AF-A0A9P4I5M3-F1
#
_entry.id   AF-A0A9P4I5M3-F1
#
_cell.length_a   1.000
_cell.length_b   1.000
_cell.length_c   1.000
_cell.angle_alpha   90.00
_cell.angle_beta   90.00
_cell.angle_gamma   90.00
#
_symmetry.space_group_name_H-M   'P 1'
#
loop_
_entity.id
_entity.type
_entity.pdbx_description
1 polymer ?
#
loop_
_entity_poly.entity_id
_entity_poly.type
_entity_poly.pdbx_seq_one_letter_code
_entity_poly.pdbx_strand_id
1 'polypeptide(L)' 'MAASQSLYPRGTVKRIVKAHSNRPLSKNADILVSTFSAHLVKEAAVKSRQNGERTISARTVRKVREV' A
#
# COMPACT_ATOMS: atom_id res chain seq x y z
N MET A 1 -16.18 2.77 -25.35
CA MET A 1 -14.83 2.63 -24.75
C MET A 1 -15.02 2.15 -23.32
N ALA A 2 -14.87 0.85 -23.06
CA ALA A 2 -15.00 0.32 -21.70
C ALA A 2 -13.92 0.98 -20.82
N ALA A 3 -14.33 1.61 -19.72
CA ALA A 3 -13.39 2.16 -18.75
C ALA A 3 -12.51 0.99 -18.27
N SER A 4 -11.20 1.05 -18.56
CA SER A 4 -10.25 0.05 -18.07
C SER A 4 -10.39 -0.02 -16.55
N GLN A 5 -10.91 -1.12 -16.02
CA GLN A 5 -11.02 -1.34 -14.58
C GLN A 5 -9.60 -1.45 -14.04
N SER A 6 -9.11 -0.33 -13.50
CA SER A 6 -7.80 -0.28 -12.88
C SER A 6 -7.88 -0.99 -11.53
N LEU A 7 -6.94 -1.90 -11.25
CA LEU A 7 -6.81 -2.65 -9.99
C LEU A 7 -6.82 -1.74 -8.75
N TYR A 8 -6.40 -0.49 -8.92
CA TYR A 8 -6.39 0.56 -7.89
C TYR A 8 -6.61 1.94 -8.54
N PRO A 9 -7.06 2.96 -7.80
CA PRO A 9 -7.35 4.29 -8.33
C PRO A 9 -6.07 5.08 -8.65
N ARG A 10 -5.49 4.88 -9.85
CA ARG A 10 -4.20 5.47 -10.28
C ARG A 10 -4.13 6.99 -10.10
N GLY A 11 -5.18 7.69 -10.51
CA GLY A 11 -5.24 9.16 -10.44
C GLY A 11 -5.18 9.68 -9.00
N THR A 12 -5.89 9.03 -8.09
CA THR A 12 -5.90 9.38 -6.66
C THR A 12 -4.54 9.12 -6.03
N VAL A 13 -3.95 7.94 -6.28
CA VAL A 13 -2.61 7.59 -5.77
C VAL A 13 -1.57 8.60 -6.24
N LYS A 14 -1.54 8.93 -7.54
CA LYS A 14 -0.60 9.93 -8.08
C LYS A 14 -0.82 11.31 -7.47
N ARG A 15 -2.07 11.73 -7.25
CA ARG A 15 -2.39 13.03 -6.65
C ARG A 15 -1.85 13.11 -5.21
N ILE A 16 -2.09 12.07 -4.41
CA ILE A 16 -1.60 11.98 -3.02
C ILE A 16 -0.07 12.02 -3.01
N VAL A 17 0.58 11.15 -3.77
CA VAL A 17 2.06 11.06 -3.80
C VAL A 17 2.68 12.37 -4.30
N LYS A 18 2.06 13.05 -5.28
CA LYS A 18 2.56 14.33 -5.79
C LYS A 18 2.43 15.42 -4.73
N ALA A 19 1.31 15.46 -4.00
CA ALA A 19 1.09 16.43 -2.92
C ALA A 19 2.10 16.27 -1.77
N HIS A 20 2.55 15.04 -1.48
CA HIS A 20 3.53 14.78 -0.42
C HIS A 20 4.99 14.85 -0.87
N SER A 21 5.27 14.63 -2.15
CA SER A 21 6.65 14.63 -2.67
C SER A 21 7.10 15.96 -3.27
N ASN A 22 6.16 16.83 -3.68
CA ASN A 22 6.43 18.06 -4.45
C ASN A 22 7.34 17.84 -5.68
N ARG A 23 7.28 16.64 -6.27
CA ARG A 23 8.10 16.24 -7.43
C ARG A 23 7.23 15.70 -8.57
N PRO A 24 7.70 15.80 -9.83
CA PRO A 24 7.06 15.11 -10.93
C PRO A 24 7.12 13.60 -10.71
N LEU A 25 6.02 12.90 -11.01
CA LEU A 25 5.91 11.45 -10.86
C LEU A 25 6.00 10.76 -12.22
N SER A 26 6.77 9.67 -12.28
CA SER A 26 6.85 8.82 -13.46
C SER A 26 5.54 8.05 -13.67
N LYS A 27 5.32 7.54 -14.90
CA LYS A 27 4.07 6.87 -15.30
C LYS A 27 3.71 5.68 -14.41
N ASN A 28 4.70 4.98 -13.87
CA ASN A 28 4.55 3.72 -13.14
C ASN A 28 4.85 3.84 -11.63
N ALA A 29 5.10 5.05 -11.12
CA ALA A 29 5.34 5.27 -9.69
C ALA A 29 4.17 4.78 -8.82
N ASP A 30 2.94 4.86 -9.33
CA ASP A 30 1.74 4.39 -8.65
C ASP A 30 1.67 2.86 -8.52
N ILE A 31 2.25 2.11 -9.46
CA ILE A 31 2.37 0.65 -9.36
C ILE A 31 3.24 0.30 -8.15
N LEU A 32 4.38 0.96 -7.99
CA LEU A 32 5.30 0.71 -6.88
C LEU A 32 4.66 1.00 -5.52
N VAL A 33 3.86 2.07 -5.41
CA VAL A 33 3.12 2.39 -4.19
C VAL A 33 2.04 1.35 -3.90
N SER A 34 1.36 0.84 -4.94
CA SER A 34 0.36 -0.20 -4.80
C SER A 34 0.96 -1.54 -4.37
N THR A 35 2.12 -1.93 -4.92
CA THR A 35 2.81 -3.17 -4.54
C THR A 35 3.37 -3.06 -3.13
N PHE A 36 3.94 -1.92 -2.75
CA PHE A 36 4.39 -1.68 -1.38
C PHE A 36 3.27 -1.91 -0.35
N SER A 37 2.08 -1.38 -0.62
CA SER A 37 0.91 -1.54 0.26
C SER A 37 0.50 -3.01 0.40
N ALA A 38 0.51 -3.76 -0.71
CA ALA A 38 0.21 -5.20 -0.70
C ALA A 38 1.27 -6.02 0.08
N HIS A 39 2.56 -5.70 -0.10
CA HIS A 39 3.65 -6.32 0.64
C HIS A 39 3.54 -6.04 2.14
N LEU A 40 3.25 -4.80 2.52
CA LEU A 40 3.07 -4.41 3.92
C LEU A 40 1.93 -5.18 4.59
N VAL A 41 0.80 -5.36 3.91
CA VAL A 41 -0.32 -6.18 4.44
C VAL A 41 0.08 -7.65 4.56
N LYS A 42 0.84 -8.19 3.59
CA LYS A 42 1.34 -9.57 3.65
C LYS A 42 2.27 -9.79 4.85
N GLU A 43 3.22 -8.90 5.07
CA GLU A 43 4.13 -8.96 6.23
C GLU A 43 3.37 -8.80 7.55
N ALA A 44 2.39 -7.87 7.60
CA ALA A 44 1.52 -7.71 8.76
C ALA A 44 0.72 -8.99 9.04
N ALA A 45 0.23 -9.69 8.01
CA ALA A 45 -0.47 -10.95 8.17
C ALA A 45 0.46 -12.05 8.73
N VAL A 46 1.71 -12.13 8.26
CA VAL A 46 2.70 -13.08 8.78
C VAL A 46 2.99 -12.79 10.25
N LYS A 47 3.25 -11.52 10.60
CA LYS A 47 3.51 -11.13 12.00
C LYS A 47 2.30 -11.34 12.91
N SER A 48 1.09 -11.11 12.40
CA SER A 48 -0.16 -11.41 13.11
C SER A 48 -0.23 -12.88 13.52
N ARG A 49 0.02 -13.77 12.55
CA ARG A 49 -0.03 -15.23 12.79
C ARG A 49 1.05 -15.67 13.77
N GLN A 50 2.27 -15.14 13.67
CA GLN A 50 3.35 -15.43 14.62
C GLN A 50 2.99 -15.04 16.05
N ASN A 51 2.21 -13.96 16.23
CA ASN A 51 1.74 -13.51 17.54
C ASN A 51 0.47 -14.23 18.02
N GLY A 52 -0.07 -15.20 17.26
CA GLY A 52 -1.33 -15.88 17.59
C GLY A 52 -2.60 -15.03 17.35
N GLU A 53 -2.49 -13.88 16.67
CA GLU A 53 -3.62 -13.00 16.37
C GLU A 53 -4.35 -13.49 15.10
N ARG A 54 -5.66 -13.74 15.21
CA ARG A 54 -6.52 -14.24 14.10
C ARG A 54 -6.90 -13.16 13.08
N THR A 55 -6.72 -11.89 13.42
CA THR A 55 -7.16 -10.75 12.60
C THR A 55 -6.05 -9.73 12.48
N ILE A 56 -5.87 -9.16 11.29
CA ILE A 56 -4.93 -8.06 11.08
C ILE A 56 -5.51 -6.82 11.75
N SER A 57 -4.92 -6.43 12.88
CA SER A 57 -5.27 -5.22 13.61
C SER A 57 -4.33 -4.06 13.24
N ALA A 58 -4.77 -2.81 13.47
CA ALA A 58 -3.92 -1.63 13.29
C ALA A 58 -2.61 -1.70 14.12
N ARG A 59 -2.64 -2.42 15.25
CA ARG A 59 -1.47 -2.67 16.09
C ARG A 59 -0.41 -3.50 15.37
N THR A 60 -0.84 -4.53 14.65
CA THR A 60 0.06 -5.43 13.95
C THR A 60 0.66 -4.77 12.71
N VAL A 61 -0.09 -3.94 12.01
CA VAL A 61 0.46 -3.08 10.95
C VAL A 61 1.52 -2.11 11.49
N ARG A 62 1.29 -1.51 12.67
CA ARG A 62 2.29 -0.65 13.32
C ARG A 62 3.56 -1.39 13.72
N LYS A 63 3.46 -2.63 14.20
CA LYS A 63 4.65 -3.44 14.53
C LYS A 63 5.55 -3.68 13.30
N VAL A 64 4.97 -3.83 12.11
CA VAL A 64 5.76 -4.04 10.88
C VAL A 64 6.49 -2.77 10.44
N ARG A 65 5.96 -1.58 10.72
CA ARG A 65 6.59 -0.30 10.34
C ARG A 65 7.82 0.06 11.18
N GLU A 66 7.95 -0.55 12.37
CA GLU A 66 8.93 -0.22 13.41
C GLU A 66 10.17 -1.13 13.39
N VAL A 67 10.24 -2.07 12.43
CA VAL A 67 11.40 -2.94 12.20
C VAL A 67 12.40 -2.24 11.28
#